data_AF-A0A962TPD8-F1
#
_entry.id   AF-A0A962TPD8-F1
#
_cell.length_a   1.000
_cell.length_b   1.000
_cell.length_c   1.000
_cell.angle_alpha   90.00
_cell.angle_beta   90.00
_cell.angle_gamma   90.00
#
_symmetry.space_group_name_H-M   'P 1'
#
loop_
_entity.id
_entity.type
_entity.pdbx_description
1 polymer ?
#
loop_
_entity_poly.entity_id
_entity_poly.type
_entity_poly.pdbx_seq_one_letter_code
_entity_poly.pdbx_strand_id
1 'polypeptide(L)'
;WAGATGVTDAERNAFLLGSLTHILETDDLHRASVVHPGCVVVPAAWAVAVREGIRGHAMLKAVLWGFEAVTRIGMAVGPSHYRIWHNTATCGPYGSAMAAAALLQLDSATAVHALGNAGTQSSGLWQFLEAGTMTKHLHAGRAAEAGVLAADLARFGFTGPPNILEGAKGWFTATCPDAEPEAVTRNPEAP
;
A
#
# COMPACT_ATOMS: atom_id res chain seq x y z
N TRP A 1 -26.35 -14.66 -0.90
CA TRP A 1 -25.11 -14.51 -0.10
C TRP A 1 -25.09 -13.06 0.34
N ALA A 2 -25.49 -12.83 1.60
CA ALA A 2 -25.64 -11.57 2.34
C ALA A 2 -26.18 -10.35 1.56
N GLY A 3 -27.47 -10.08 1.75
CA GLY A 3 -28.17 -8.91 1.22
C GLY A 3 -27.71 -7.58 1.82
N ALA A 4 -28.03 -6.53 1.06
CA ALA A 4 -27.78 -5.13 1.33
C ALA A 4 -28.15 -4.69 2.76
N THR A 5 -27.15 -4.33 3.55
CA THR A 5 -27.27 -3.38 4.66
C THR A 5 -26.01 -2.50 4.72
N GLY A 6 -26.04 -1.40 3.97
CA GLY A 6 -25.57 -0.05 4.35
C GLY A 6 -24.14 0.24 4.82
N VAL A 7 -23.32 -0.74 5.20
CA VAL A 7 -21.93 -0.55 5.59
C VAL A 7 -21.07 -1.34 4.62
N THR A 8 -20.50 -0.66 3.63
CA THR A 8 -19.47 -1.26 2.79
C THR A 8 -18.23 -1.46 3.63
N ASP A 9 -17.90 -2.71 3.96
CA ASP A 9 -16.59 -3.10 4.51
C ASP A 9 -15.54 -2.72 3.45
N ALA A 10 -14.90 -1.56 3.63
CA ALA A 10 -14.01 -0.97 2.64
C ALA A 10 -12.74 -1.81 2.53
N GLU A 11 -12.29 -2.38 3.62
CA GLU A 11 -11.14 -3.27 3.74
C GLU A 11 -11.36 -4.52 2.89
N ARG A 12 -12.49 -5.23 3.07
CA ARG A 12 -12.83 -6.39 2.23
C ARG A 12 -13.05 -6.02 0.76
N ASN A 13 -13.66 -4.88 0.49
CA ASN A 13 -13.84 -4.44 -0.90
C ASN A 13 -12.49 -4.12 -1.57
N ALA A 14 -11.57 -3.47 -0.86
CA ALA A 14 -10.22 -3.22 -1.32
C ALA A 14 -9.47 -4.53 -1.57
N PHE A 15 -9.60 -5.51 -0.68
CA PHE A 15 -9.05 -6.86 -0.86
C PHE A 15 -9.54 -7.53 -2.15
N LEU A 16 -10.86 -7.57 -2.35
CA LEU A 16 -11.47 -8.23 -3.50
C LEU A 16 -11.08 -7.55 -4.80
N LEU A 17 -11.21 -6.22 -4.86
CA LEU A 17 -10.87 -5.44 -6.05
C LEU A 17 -9.38 -5.53 -6.37
N GLY A 18 -8.51 -5.44 -5.36
CA GLY A 18 -7.06 -5.57 -5.56
C GLY A 18 -6.67 -6.93 -6.13
N SER A 19 -7.22 -8.00 -5.56
CA SER A 19 -7.01 -9.36 -6.06
C SER A 19 -7.48 -9.52 -7.50
N LEU A 20 -8.65 -9.00 -7.85
CA LEU A 20 -9.21 -9.07 -9.20
C LEU A 20 -8.41 -8.24 -10.21
N THR A 21 -7.96 -7.05 -9.83
CA THR A 21 -7.18 -6.19 -10.74
C THR A 21 -5.82 -6.78 -11.09
N HIS A 22 -5.27 -7.65 -10.24
CA HIS A 22 -3.98 -8.30 -10.45
C HIS A 22 -4.10 -9.75 -10.96
N ILE A 23 -5.31 -10.22 -11.30
CA ILE A 23 -5.54 -11.64 -11.63
C ILE A 23 -5.01 -12.04 -13.01
N LEU A 24 -5.16 -11.15 -14.00
CA LEU A 24 -4.70 -11.38 -15.38
C LEU A 24 -3.34 -10.74 -15.66
N GLU A 25 -2.76 -10.04 -14.68
CA GLU A 25 -1.50 -9.31 -14.82
C GLU A 25 -1.49 -8.31 -16.00
N THR A 26 -2.66 -7.77 -16.33
CA THR A 26 -2.86 -6.70 -17.32
C THR A 26 -2.86 -5.31 -16.69
N ASP A 27 -2.53 -5.23 -15.40
CA ASP A 27 -2.38 -3.99 -14.64
C ASP A 27 -1.05 -3.28 -14.92
N ASP A 28 -0.86 -2.11 -14.32
CA ASP A 28 0.30 -1.26 -14.55
C ASP A 28 1.59 -1.82 -13.92
N LEU A 29 2.73 -1.23 -14.28
CA LEU A 29 4.01 -1.47 -13.61
C LEU A 29 4.81 -0.18 -13.59
N HIS A 30 5.16 0.29 -12.39
CA HIS A 30 6.15 1.34 -12.23
C HIS A 30 7.56 0.74 -12.25
N ARG A 31 8.25 0.92 -13.38
CA ARG A 31 9.50 0.19 -13.70
C ARG A 31 10.62 0.42 -12.69
N ALA A 32 10.81 1.65 -12.21
CA ALA A 32 11.92 1.96 -11.30
C ALA A 32 11.75 1.35 -9.91
N SER A 33 10.50 1.19 -9.43
CA SER A 33 10.22 0.59 -8.12
C SER A 33 9.91 -0.91 -8.20
N VAL A 34 9.67 -1.45 -9.41
CA VAL A 34 9.19 -2.81 -9.64
C VAL A 34 7.90 -3.10 -8.86
N VAL A 35 7.00 -2.11 -8.80
CA VAL A 35 5.69 -2.22 -8.13
C VAL A 35 4.59 -2.07 -9.15
N HIS A 36 3.52 -2.84 -8.98
CA HIS A 36 2.22 -2.64 -9.65
C HIS A 36 1.31 -1.78 -8.75
N PRO A 37 1.40 -0.43 -8.77
CA PRO A 37 0.66 0.42 -7.83
C PRO A 37 -0.85 0.43 -8.10
N GLY A 38 -1.27 0.28 -9.36
CA GLY A 38 -2.66 0.41 -9.76
C GLY A 38 -3.57 -0.63 -9.12
N CYS A 39 -3.10 -1.89 -9.00
CA CYS A 39 -3.87 -2.97 -8.39
C CYS A 39 -3.92 -2.92 -6.85
N VAL A 40 -3.27 -1.94 -6.22
CA VAL A 40 -3.30 -1.75 -4.75
C VAL A 40 -3.97 -0.42 -4.40
N VAL A 41 -3.46 0.67 -4.96
CA VAL A 41 -3.85 2.03 -4.58
C VAL A 41 -5.25 2.38 -5.07
N VAL A 42 -5.59 2.03 -6.33
CA VAL A 42 -6.90 2.35 -6.91
C VAL A 42 -8.03 1.60 -6.19
N PRO A 43 -7.93 0.28 -5.93
CA PRO A 43 -8.89 -0.46 -5.11
C PRO A 43 -9.10 0.13 -3.71
N ALA A 44 -8.02 0.47 -3.01
CA ALA A 44 -8.09 1.07 -1.67
C ALA A 44 -8.80 2.44 -1.70
N ALA A 45 -8.37 3.32 -2.62
CA ALA A 45 -8.99 4.64 -2.79
C ALA A 45 -10.47 4.52 -3.17
N TRP A 46 -10.82 3.61 -4.08
CA TRP A 46 -12.20 3.38 -4.49
C TRP A 46 -13.06 2.90 -3.33
N ALA A 47 -12.60 1.90 -2.58
CA ALA A 47 -13.36 1.34 -1.48
C ALA A 47 -13.65 2.38 -0.38
N VAL A 48 -12.64 3.18 0.00
CA VAL A 48 -12.82 4.27 0.97
C VAL A 48 -13.71 5.37 0.40
N ALA A 49 -13.51 5.77 -0.85
CA ALA A 49 -14.31 6.82 -1.48
C ALA A 49 -15.79 6.44 -1.56
N VAL A 50 -16.11 5.18 -1.91
CA VAL A 50 -17.50 4.68 -1.89
C VAL A 50 -18.08 4.68 -0.48
N ARG A 51 -17.33 4.20 0.52
CA ARG A 51 -17.78 4.17 1.92
C ARG A 51 -18.09 5.57 2.45
N GLU A 52 -17.22 6.54 2.17
CA GLU A 52 -17.30 7.92 2.68
C GLU A 52 -18.11 8.85 1.75
N GLY A 53 -18.61 8.36 0.61
CA GLY A 53 -19.36 9.17 -0.36
C GLY A 53 -18.52 10.21 -1.12
N ILE A 54 -17.18 10.03 -1.19
CA ILE A 54 -16.23 10.94 -1.83
C ILE A 54 -16.12 10.65 -3.33
N ARG A 55 -16.01 11.70 -4.16
CA ARG A 55 -15.95 11.56 -5.63
C ARG A 55 -15.01 12.59 -6.27
N GLY A 56 -14.71 12.40 -7.55
CA GLY A 56 -14.04 13.40 -8.40
C GLY A 56 -12.58 13.66 -8.01
N HIS A 57 -12.18 14.93 -7.99
CA HIS A 57 -10.79 15.35 -7.79
C HIS A 57 -10.18 14.86 -6.46
N ALA A 58 -10.97 14.71 -5.41
CA ALA A 58 -10.49 14.17 -4.13
C ALA A 58 -9.99 12.73 -4.29
N MET A 59 -10.72 11.89 -5.03
CA MET A 59 -10.31 10.53 -5.33
C MET A 59 -9.04 10.49 -6.20
N LEU A 60 -8.98 11.31 -7.26
CA LEU A 60 -7.80 11.37 -8.13
C LEU A 60 -6.54 11.81 -7.36
N LYS A 61 -6.67 12.78 -6.46
CA LYS A 61 -5.58 13.24 -5.60
C LYS A 61 -5.11 12.15 -4.64
N ALA A 62 -6.04 11.41 -4.03
CA ALA A 62 -5.71 10.29 -3.15
C ALA A 62 -4.95 9.19 -3.90
N VAL A 63 -5.37 8.86 -5.13
CA VAL A 63 -4.64 7.92 -5.99
C VAL A 63 -3.23 8.44 -6.28
N LEU A 64 -3.06 9.71 -6.66
CA LEU A 64 -1.76 10.30 -6.90
C LEU A 64 -0.84 10.20 -5.67
N TRP A 65 -1.33 10.56 -4.48
CA TRP A 65 -0.54 10.50 -3.26
C TRP A 65 -0.18 9.06 -2.85
N GLY A 66 -1.10 8.11 -3.05
CA GLY A 66 -0.82 6.70 -2.85
C GLY A 66 0.24 6.17 -3.81
N PHE A 67 0.18 6.54 -5.09
CA PHE A 67 1.20 6.21 -6.10
C PHE A 67 2.57 6.77 -5.73
N GLU A 68 2.62 8.02 -5.29
CA GLU A 68 3.86 8.66 -4.87
C GLU A 68 4.49 7.92 -3.68
N ALA A 69 3.69 7.59 -2.66
CA ALA A 69 4.17 6.86 -1.48
C ALA A 69 4.70 5.46 -1.83
N VAL A 70 3.93 4.66 -2.57
CA VAL A 70 4.32 3.28 -2.89
C VAL A 70 5.53 3.22 -3.82
N THR A 71 5.62 4.11 -4.81
CA THR A 71 6.74 4.08 -5.77
C THR A 71 8.03 4.59 -5.13
N ARG A 72 7.98 5.65 -4.29
CA ARG A 72 9.14 6.12 -3.52
C ARG A 72 9.69 5.05 -2.58
N ILE A 73 8.81 4.40 -1.83
CA ILE A 73 9.22 3.30 -0.95
C ILE A 73 9.79 2.16 -1.78
N GLY A 74 9.11 1.77 -2.86
CA GLY A 74 9.57 0.71 -3.76
C GLY A 74 10.92 1.00 -4.44
N MET A 75 11.25 2.26 -4.71
CA MET A 75 12.60 2.65 -5.20
C MET A 75 13.66 2.59 -4.10
N ALA A 76 13.27 2.72 -2.82
CA ALA A 76 14.17 2.71 -1.68
C ALA A 76 14.52 1.30 -1.18
N VAL A 77 13.80 0.25 -1.58
CA VAL A 77 13.94 -1.10 -0.98
C VAL A 77 15.20 -1.85 -1.42
N GLY A 78 15.83 -1.42 -2.51
CA GLY A 78 17.00 -2.10 -3.09
C GLY A 78 16.68 -3.41 -3.82
N PRO A 79 17.53 -3.84 -4.76
CA PRO A 79 17.29 -5.04 -5.55
C PRO A 79 17.36 -6.34 -4.74
N SER A 80 18.04 -6.39 -3.59
CA SER A 80 18.10 -7.60 -2.77
C SER A 80 16.78 -7.91 -2.08
N HIS A 81 15.95 -6.90 -1.78
CA HIS A 81 14.60 -7.11 -1.26
C HIS A 81 13.75 -7.93 -2.23
N TYR A 82 13.76 -7.55 -3.52
CA TYR A 82 12.95 -8.18 -4.56
C TYR A 82 13.29 -9.66 -4.78
N ARG A 83 14.47 -10.14 -4.38
CA ARG A 83 14.86 -11.55 -4.53
C ARG A 83 14.02 -12.49 -3.68
N ILE A 84 13.52 -12.01 -2.54
CA ILE A 84 12.76 -12.80 -1.57
C ILE A 84 11.30 -12.32 -1.49
N TRP A 85 11.11 -11.00 -1.61
CA TRP A 85 9.84 -10.33 -1.37
C TRP A 85 9.23 -9.80 -2.67
N HIS A 86 7.91 -9.83 -2.74
CA HIS A 86 7.15 -9.20 -3.80
C HIS A 86 6.91 -7.72 -3.46
N ASN A 87 7.60 -6.81 -4.15
CA ASN A 87 7.53 -5.36 -3.89
C ASN A 87 6.09 -4.82 -3.87
N THR A 88 5.20 -5.26 -4.77
CA THR A 88 3.79 -4.83 -4.74
C THR A 88 3.10 -5.19 -3.43
N ALA A 89 3.41 -6.37 -2.87
CA ALA A 89 2.84 -6.84 -1.62
C ALA A 89 3.40 -6.09 -0.40
N THR A 90 4.70 -5.79 -0.42
CA THR A 90 5.41 -5.22 0.73
C THR A 90 5.40 -3.70 0.75
N CYS A 91 5.45 -3.05 -0.41
CA CYS A 91 5.40 -1.59 -0.55
C CYS A 91 3.95 -1.09 -0.68
N GLY A 92 3.06 -1.91 -1.26
CA GLY A 92 1.66 -1.57 -1.51
C GLY A 92 0.89 -1.06 -0.29
N PRO A 93 1.04 -1.64 0.93
CA PRO A 93 0.36 -1.16 2.14
C PRO A 93 0.56 0.32 2.43
N TYR A 94 1.76 0.86 2.15
CA TYR A 94 2.04 2.28 2.35
C TYR A 94 1.29 3.17 1.36
N GLY A 95 1.15 2.72 0.10
CA GLY A 95 0.38 3.44 -0.92
C GLY A 95 -1.12 3.43 -0.64
N SER A 96 -1.68 2.28 -0.27
CA SER A 96 -3.09 2.18 0.12
C SER A 96 -3.38 2.98 1.38
N ALA A 97 -2.47 2.97 2.37
CA ALA A 97 -2.60 3.78 3.59
C ALA A 97 -2.55 5.28 3.30
N MET A 98 -1.63 5.74 2.43
CA MET A 98 -1.55 7.15 2.05
C MET A 98 -2.80 7.61 1.30
N ALA A 99 -3.32 6.79 0.37
CA ALA A 99 -4.56 7.10 -0.33
C ALA A 99 -5.77 7.15 0.61
N ALA A 100 -5.89 6.18 1.52
CA ALA A 100 -6.96 6.16 2.52
C ALA A 100 -6.85 7.35 3.48
N ALA A 101 -5.65 7.66 3.98
CA ALA A 101 -5.39 8.82 4.84
C ALA A 101 -5.78 10.15 4.17
N ALA A 102 -5.48 10.28 2.87
CA ALA A 102 -5.86 11.45 2.09
C ALA A 102 -7.38 11.63 1.97
N LEU A 103 -8.12 10.54 1.73
CA LEU A 103 -9.58 10.55 1.64
C LEU A 103 -10.24 10.81 3.00
N LEU A 104 -9.66 10.25 4.06
CA LEU A 104 -10.11 10.46 5.45
C LEU A 104 -9.67 11.81 6.04
N GLN A 105 -8.93 12.61 5.27
CA GLN A 105 -8.42 13.93 5.67
C GLN A 105 -7.62 13.89 6.98
N LEU A 106 -6.82 12.83 7.17
CA LEU A 106 -5.96 12.71 8.35
C LEU A 106 -4.88 13.80 8.33
N ASP A 107 -4.59 14.39 9.48
CA ASP A 107 -3.45 15.29 9.63
C ASP A 107 -2.12 14.53 9.51
N SER A 108 -1.00 15.26 9.41
CA SER A 108 0.31 14.66 9.20
C SER A 108 0.71 13.69 10.32
N ALA A 109 0.39 13.98 11.57
CA ALA A 109 0.74 13.11 12.71
C ALA A 109 -0.05 11.79 12.65
N THR A 110 -1.33 11.88 12.34
CA THR A 110 -2.23 10.72 12.22
C THR A 110 -1.90 9.90 10.97
N ALA A 111 -1.55 10.53 9.86
CA ALA A 111 -1.07 9.85 8.65
C ALA A 111 0.24 9.07 8.91
N VAL A 112 1.15 9.60 9.73
CA VAL A 112 2.36 8.87 10.16
C VAL A 112 1.99 7.60 10.93
N HIS A 113 0.98 7.64 11.81
CA HIS A 113 0.49 6.42 12.46
C HIS A 113 -0.11 5.43 11.48
N ALA A 114 -0.88 5.89 10.48
CA ALA A 114 -1.43 5.04 9.43
C ALA A 114 -0.32 4.33 8.65
N LEU A 115 0.71 5.06 8.21
CA LEU A 115 1.86 4.48 7.51
C LEU A 115 2.65 3.51 8.40
N GLY A 116 2.83 3.84 9.68
CA GLY A 116 3.45 2.97 10.67
C GLY A 116 2.72 1.63 10.81
N ASN A 117 1.40 1.67 10.94
CA ASN A 117 0.55 0.50 11.06
C ASN A 117 0.46 -0.30 9.75
N ALA A 118 0.53 0.36 8.59
CA ALA A 118 0.56 -0.32 7.30
C ALA A 118 1.88 -1.08 7.10
N GLY A 119 3.01 -0.45 7.44
CA GLY A 119 4.33 -1.05 7.26
C GLY A 119 4.57 -2.31 8.08
N THR A 120 4.01 -2.42 9.28
CA THR A 120 4.09 -3.66 10.06
C THR A 120 3.22 -4.79 9.53
N GLN A 121 2.32 -4.52 8.58
CA GLN A 121 1.49 -5.53 7.90
C GLN A 121 2.07 -5.95 6.53
N SER A 122 3.14 -5.29 6.07
CA SER A 122 3.81 -5.58 4.81
C SER A 122 4.35 -7.00 4.75
N SER A 123 3.86 -7.78 3.80
CA SER A 123 4.22 -9.19 3.60
C SER A 123 3.95 -9.65 2.17
N GLY A 124 4.60 -10.73 1.73
CA GLY A 124 4.38 -11.35 0.42
C GLY A 124 5.67 -11.95 -0.13
N LEU A 125 5.82 -13.27 -0.02
CA LEU A 125 7.02 -13.99 -0.41
C LEU A 125 6.92 -14.47 -1.87
N TRP A 126 8.03 -14.48 -2.58
CA TRP A 126 8.10 -15.02 -3.94
C TRP A 126 7.99 -16.54 -4.05
N GLN A 127 7.93 -17.26 -2.91
CA GLN A 127 7.88 -18.72 -2.85
C GLN A 127 6.77 -19.34 -3.73
N PHE A 128 5.70 -18.59 -4.03
CA PHE A 128 4.64 -19.06 -4.92
C PHE A 128 5.11 -19.34 -6.36
N LEU A 129 6.18 -18.70 -6.83
CA LEU A 129 6.75 -18.93 -8.17
C LEU A 129 7.25 -20.36 -8.33
N GLU A 130 7.80 -20.95 -7.26
CA GLU A 130 8.32 -22.33 -7.28
C GLU A 130 7.21 -23.37 -7.52
N ALA A 131 5.97 -23.03 -7.18
CA ALA A 131 4.81 -23.93 -7.30
C ALA A 131 3.77 -23.43 -8.31
N GLY A 132 3.96 -22.26 -8.93
CA GLY A 132 3.01 -21.66 -9.88
C GLY A 132 1.63 -21.40 -9.29
N THR A 133 1.53 -21.02 -8.02
CA THR A 133 0.24 -20.89 -7.33
C THR A 133 -0.40 -19.50 -7.48
N MET A 134 -1.71 -19.43 -7.23
CA MET A 134 -2.51 -18.20 -7.31
C MET A 134 -2.21 -17.15 -6.22
N THR A 135 -1.22 -17.39 -5.35
CA THR A 135 -0.93 -16.54 -4.18
C THR A 135 -0.49 -15.12 -4.59
N LYS A 136 -0.02 -14.90 -5.83
CA LYS A 136 0.28 -13.55 -6.32
C LYS A 136 -0.90 -12.59 -6.18
N HIS A 137 -2.11 -13.05 -6.45
CA HIS A 137 -3.31 -12.19 -6.43
C HIS A 137 -3.70 -11.82 -5.00
N LEU A 138 -3.45 -12.73 -4.04
CA LEU A 138 -3.59 -12.45 -2.61
C LEU A 138 -2.71 -11.26 -2.19
N HIS A 139 -1.52 -11.12 -2.77
CA HIS A 139 -0.59 -10.04 -2.42
C HIS A 139 -1.18 -8.66 -2.66
N ALA A 140 -1.75 -8.41 -3.86
CA ALA A 140 -2.35 -7.12 -4.19
C ALA A 140 -3.58 -6.83 -3.30
N GLY A 141 -4.45 -7.83 -3.11
CA GLY A 141 -5.60 -7.71 -2.23
C GLY A 141 -5.23 -7.38 -0.78
N ARG A 142 -4.29 -8.12 -0.18
CA ARG A 142 -3.86 -7.88 1.20
C ARG A 142 -3.15 -6.54 1.36
N ALA A 143 -2.37 -6.12 0.37
CA ALA A 143 -1.75 -4.80 0.38
C ALA A 143 -2.79 -3.66 0.34
N ALA A 144 -3.85 -3.81 -0.45
CA ALA A 144 -4.93 -2.83 -0.52
C ALA A 144 -5.71 -2.76 0.81
N GLU A 145 -6.08 -3.92 1.35
CA GLU A 145 -6.78 -4.06 2.64
C GLU A 145 -6.00 -3.46 3.81
N ALA A 146 -4.70 -3.80 3.92
CA ALA A 146 -3.86 -3.42 5.06
C ALA A 146 -3.77 -1.91 5.26
N GLY A 147 -3.68 -1.14 4.18
CA GLY A 147 -3.59 0.31 4.27
C GLY A 147 -4.92 0.99 4.61
N VAL A 148 -6.05 0.46 4.12
CA VAL A 148 -7.38 0.95 4.53
C VAL A 148 -7.57 0.72 6.03
N LEU A 149 -7.30 -0.50 6.51
CA LEU A 149 -7.36 -0.83 7.93
C LEU A 149 -6.45 0.07 8.76
N ALA A 150 -5.21 0.30 8.30
CA ALA A 150 -4.24 1.11 9.02
C ALA A 150 -4.66 2.58 9.14
N ALA A 151 -5.27 3.15 8.10
CA ALA A 151 -5.79 4.51 8.11
C ALA A 151 -7.02 4.65 9.03
N ASP A 152 -7.91 3.65 9.03
CA ASP A 152 -9.05 3.62 9.97
C ASP A 152 -8.61 3.50 11.42
N LEU A 153 -7.65 2.60 11.72
CA LEU A 153 -7.05 2.49 13.05
C LEU A 153 -6.48 3.84 13.51
N ALA A 154 -5.70 4.50 12.65
CA ALA A 154 -5.12 5.81 12.97
C ALA A 154 -6.19 6.88 13.19
N ARG A 155 -7.27 6.90 12.38
CA ARG A 155 -8.42 7.80 12.55
C ARG A 155 -9.06 7.69 13.93
N PHE A 156 -9.05 6.49 14.53
CA PHE A 156 -9.56 6.23 15.88
C PHE A 156 -8.51 6.39 16.99
N GLY A 157 -7.34 6.96 16.70
CA GLY A 157 -6.28 7.22 17.67
C GLY A 157 -5.36 6.03 17.95
N PHE A 158 -5.42 4.96 17.15
CA PHE A 158 -4.47 3.85 17.27
C PHE A 158 -3.11 4.27 16.73
N THR A 159 -2.14 4.39 17.62
CA THR A 159 -0.78 4.85 17.30
C THR A 159 0.02 3.78 16.55
N GLY A 160 0.68 4.19 15.47
CA GLY A 160 1.68 3.40 14.76
C GLY A 160 3.11 3.91 14.97
N PRO A 161 4.13 3.06 14.76
CA PRO A 161 5.54 3.42 14.94
C PRO A 161 5.98 4.49 13.92
N PRO A 162 6.41 5.70 14.35
CA PRO A 162 6.71 6.79 13.42
C PRO A 162 7.95 6.54 12.57
N ASN A 163 8.91 5.77 13.07
CA ASN A 163 10.15 5.43 12.37
C ASN A 163 10.07 4.02 11.77
N ILE A 164 8.89 3.61 11.27
CA ILE A 164 8.68 2.25 10.75
C ILE A 164 9.64 1.89 9.63
N LEU A 165 10.05 2.83 8.78
CA LEU A 165 10.95 2.56 7.66
C LEU A 165 12.40 2.40 8.11
N GLU A 166 12.92 3.37 8.86
CA GLU A 166 14.36 3.56 9.12
C GLU A 166 14.83 3.30 10.55
N GLY A 167 13.91 3.00 11.47
CA GLY A 167 14.27 2.70 12.86
C GLY A 167 15.17 1.46 12.97
N ALA A 168 15.87 1.29 14.09
CA ALA A 168 16.76 0.14 14.32
C ALA A 168 16.06 -1.23 14.27
N LYS A 169 14.73 -1.25 14.43
CA LYS A 169 13.85 -2.41 14.21
C LYS A 169 12.83 -2.15 13.09
N GLY A 170 13.18 -1.25 12.19
CA GLY A 170 12.37 -0.78 11.08
C GLY A 170 12.41 -1.74 9.91
N TRP A 171 11.55 -1.45 8.95
CA TRP A 171 11.25 -2.27 7.81
C TRP A 171 12.44 -2.43 6.87
N PHE A 172 13.21 -1.37 6.61
CA PHE A 172 14.43 -1.47 5.82
C PHE A 172 15.45 -2.39 6.48
N THR A 173 15.74 -2.21 7.77
CA THR A 173 16.65 -3.09 8.52
C THR A 173 16.21 -4.55 8.51
N ALA A 174 14.90 -4.81 8.61
CA ALA A 174 14.37 -6.16 8.68
C ALA A 174 14.33 -6.88 7.31
N THR A 175 14.14 -6.15 6.22
CA THR A 175 13.76 -6.77 4.93
C THR A 175 14.54 -6.30 3.71
N CYS A 176 15.38 -5.26 3.83
CA CYS A 176 16.07 -4.61 2.71
C CYS A 176 17.58 -4.50 2.99
N PRO A 177 18.39 -5.54 2.66
CA PRO A 177 19.83 -5.55 2.92
C PRO A 177 20.59 -4.39 2.25
N ASP A 178 20.08 -3.87 1.14
CA ASP A 178 20.68 -2.85 0.30
C ASP A 178 19.71 -1.68 0.06
N ALA A 179 18.91 -1.31 1.06
CA ALA A 179 18.02 -0.16 0.98
C ALA A 179 18.76 1.16 0.71
N GLU A 180 18.08 2.07 0.01
CA GLU A 180 18.45 3.47 -0.19
C GLU A 180 17.38 4.39 0.44
N PRO A 181 17.37 4.61 1.78
CA PRO A 181 16.32 5.39 2.45
C PRO A 181 16.12 6.80 1.88
N GLU A 182 17.20 7.44 1.43
CA GLU A 182 17.18 8.78 0.82
C GLU A 182 16.32 8.84 -0.46
N ALA A 183 16.11 7.71 -1.15
CA ALA A 183 15.25 7.64 -2.33
C ALA A 183 13.78 7.97 -2.00
N VAL A 184 13.35 7.78 -0.74
CA VAL A 184 11.99 8.11 -0.31
C VAL A 184 11.73 9.61 -0.44
N THR A 185 12.70 10.47 -0.12
CA THR A 185 12.52 11.93 -0.14
C THR A 185 13.27 12.62 -1.27
N ARG A 186 13.90 11.85 -2.18
CA ARG A 186 14.66 12.39 -3.31
C ARG A 186 13.79 13.34 -4.13
N ASN A 187 14.34 14.51 -4.45
CA ASN A 187 13.68 15.46 -5.32
C ASN A 187 13.53 14.82 -6.71
N PRO A 188 12.30 14.69 -7.26
CA PRO A 188 12.10 14.09 -8.57
C PRO A 188 12.71 14.91 -9.71
N GLU A 189 13.02 16.19 -9.46
CA GLU A 189 13.66 17.11 -10.40
C GLU A 189 15.18 17.27 -10.15
N ALA A 190 15.76 16.54 -9.18
CA ALA A 190 17.21 16.54 -9.01
C ALA A 190 17.88 15.73 -10.14
N PRO A 191 19.08 16.15 -10.61
CA PRO A 191 19.80 15.46 -11.70
C PRO A 191 20.12 14.00 -11.38
#